data_AF-A0A937TSF7-F1
#
_entry.id   AF-A0A937TSF7-F1
#
_cell.length_a   1.000
_cell.length_b   1.000
_cell.length_c   1.000
_cell.angle_alpha   90.00
_cell.angle_beta   90.00
_cell.angle_gamma   90.00
#
_symmetry.space_group_name_H-M   'P 1'
#
loop_
_entity.id
_entity.type
_entity.pdbx_description
1 polymer ?
#
loop_
_entity_poly.entity_id
_entity_poly.type
_entity_poly.pdbx_seq_one_letter_code
_entity_poly.pdbx_strand_id
1 'polypeptide(L)'
;MRYAEVSVNSPVAQRRTFSYAIPSGMNIEVGQAVWVPFGERTLQGIVMELTPHPAVAETRDIIDIIEPHPFLSAAHVNLARWISDYYLSPLFDAVALMLPPGFERKTLTFVSAVPGPDEKALLNLTPPQRQAFALLQKQDRISLKELEKKLGEKKAQAIVSQLIRRGLAARDYELEPIKIRPKTVPFLRLNVPTASAREISAELKKNRAFKQARIIDFLSAQAEPVPWAEARQKLGVDRATADALVRQGFISLEQVEVRREPLSYEYINTASPPQLTRAQENALSRIREAIHDNRTQARVFLLHGVTGSGKTEIYLRALAETVKTGRRGIVLVPEIALTPQTIERFAARFPHRVAVLHSKLSPGEQYDEWQGIRDGEFDVVIGPRSALFAPQPDLGLIVLDEEHEWNYKQDQAPRYHARDVALKLAELTGAVVILG
;
A
#
# COMPACT_ATOMS: atom_id res chain seq x y z
N MET A 1 5.70 -25.11 -21.33
CA MET A 1 5.35 -24.60 -19.98
C MET A 1 6.08 -23.28 -19.79
N ARG A 2 5.48 -22.31 -19.09
CA ARG A 2 6.15 -21.06 -18.72
C ARG A 2 6.49 -21.15 -17.23
N TYR A 3 7.59 -20.52 -16.83
CA TYR A 3 8.07 -20.51 -15.45
C TYR A 3 8.24 -19.07 -14.97
N ALA A 4 8.16 -18.89 -13.66
CA ALA A 4 8.37 -17.61 -13.01
C ALA A 4 9.46 -17.74 -11.94
N GLU A 5 10.34 -16.75 -11.88
CA GLU A 5 11.27 -16.56 -10.77
C GLU A 5 10.61 -15.64 -9.74
N VAL A 6 10.39 -16.14 -8.54
CA VAL A 6 9.61 -15.43 -7.51
C VAL A 6 10.50 -15.09 -6.32
N SER A 7 10.49 -13.83 -5.90
CA SER A 7 11.02 -13.39 -4.61
C SER A 7 9.97 -13.64 -3.54
N VAL A 8 10.29 -14.41 -2.50
CA VAL A 8 9.32 -14.85 -1.49
C VAL A 8 9.53 -14.15 -0.15
N ASN A 9 8.44 -13.89 0.57
CA ASN A 9 8.46 -13.27 1.91
C ASN A 9 9.00 -14.25 2.97
N SER A 10 10.31 -14.47 2.96
CA SER A 10 10.99 -15.36 3.90
C SER A 10 12.40 -14.86 4.19
N PRO A 11 12.79 -14.73 5.48
CA PRO A 11 14.17 -14.39 5.84
C PRO A 11 15.22 -15.38 5.27
N VAL A 12 14.81 -16.63 5.01
CA VAL A 12 15.69 -17.68 4.46
C VAL A 12 15.97 -17.46 2.97
N ALA A 13 15.08 -16.77 2.25
CA ALA A 13 15.25 -16.47 0.84
C ALA A 13 16.46 -15.57 0.57
N GLN A 14 16.79 -14.70 1.53
CA GLN A 14 17.85 -13.70 1.39
C GLN A 14 17.70 -12.95 0.06
N ARG A 15 18.70 -13.02 -0.83
CA ARG A 15 18.76 -12.32 -2.12
C ARG A 15 18.32 -13.18 -3.31
N ARG A 16 17.75 -14.36 -3.08
CA ARG A 16 17.45 -15.34 -4.14
C ARG A 16 16.00 -15.27 -4.58
N THR A 17 15.78 -15.65 -5.83
CA THR A 17 14.46 -16.06 -6.35
C THR A 17 14.34 -17.58 -6.32
N PHE A 18 13.12 -18.07 -6.47
CA PHE A 18 12.81 -19.48 -6.59
C PHE A 18 11.96 -19.71 -7.84
N SER A 19 12.27 -20.77 -8.60
CA SER A 19 11.56 -21.12 -9.82
C SER A 19 10.26 -21.85 -9.53
N TYR A 20 9.18 -21.39 -10.15
CA TYR A 20 7.86 -22.02 -10.11
C TYR A 20 7.31 -22.23 -11.51
N ALA A 21 6.56 -23.31 -11.71
CA ALA A 21 5.79 -23.52 -12.93
C ALA A 21 4.50 -22.69 -12.88
N ILE A 22 4.09 -22.17 -14.03
CA ILE A 22 2.84 -21.41 -14.19
C ILE A 22 1.75 -22.39 -14.67
N PRO A 23 0.68 -22.61 -13.89
CA PRO A 23 -0.43 -23.46 -14.29
C PRO A 23 -1.09 -23.03 -15.61
N SER A 24 -1.64 -23.99 -16.34
CA SER A 24 -2.38 -23.69 -17.58
C SER A 24 -3.62 -22.87 -17.26
N GLY A 25 -3.82 -21.75 -17.96
CA GLY A 25 -4.94 -20.82 -17.75
C GLY A 25 -4.65 -19.65 -16.81
N MET A 26 -3.49 -19.64 -16.13
CA MET A 26 -3.06 -18.51 -15.31
C MET A 26 -2.22 -17.54 -16.14
N ASN A 27 -2.67 -16.28 -16.25
CA ASN A 27 -1.90 -15.22 -16.89
C ASN A 27 -1.14 -14.43 -15.82
N ILE A 28 0.19 -14.48 -15.85
CA ILE A 28 1.07 -13.86 -14.88
C ILE A 28 2.02 -12.90 -15.59
N GLU A 29 2.21 -11.74 -14.99
CA GLU A 29 3.15 -10.71 -15.44
C GLU A 29 4.31 -10.52 -14.45
N VAL A 30 5.38 -9.85 -14.90
CA VAL A 30 6.45 -9.42 -14.01
C VAL A 30 5.92 -8.35 -13.05
N GLY A 31 6.27 -8.44 -11.77
CA GLY A 31 5.74 -7.57 -10.71
C GLY A 31 4.41 -8.03 -10.11
N GLN A 32 3.85 -9.16 -10.58
CA GLN A 32 2.64 -9.76 -10.03
C GLN A 32 2.87 -10.29 -8.62
N ALA A 33 1.89 -10.07 -7.75
CA ALA A 33 1.83 -10.72 -6.45
C ALA A 33 1.15 -12.08 -6.54
N VAL A 34 1.80 -13.12 -6.01
CA VAL A 34 1.39 -14.52 -6.12
C VAL A 34 1.49 -15.27 -4.79
N TRP A 35 0.64 -16.27 -4.62
CA TRP A 35 0.77 -17.29 -3.58
C TRP A 35 1.64 -18.43 -4.10
N VAL A 36 2.69 -18.79 -3.36
CA VAL A 36 3.60 -19.88 -3.75
C VAL A 36 3.86 -20.85 -2.61
N PRO A 37 4.07 -22.15 -2.91
CA PRO A 37 4.48 -23.12 -1.92
C PRO A 37 5.98 -22.93 -1.60
N PHE A 38 6.32 -22.93 -0.32
CA PHE A 38 7.70 -22.83 0.15
C PHE A 38 7.93 -23.79 1.33
N GLY A 39 8.45 -24.98 1.02
CA GLY A 39 8.47 -26.09 1.96
C GLY A 39 7.06 -26.57 2.29
N GLU A 40 6.68 -26.55 3.56
CA GLU A 40 5.33 -26.88 4.05
C GLU A 40 4.40 -25.66 4.12
N ARG A 41 4.90 -24.47 3.77
CA ARG A 41 4.21 -23.20 3.95
C ARG A 41 3.69 -22.67 2.63
N THR A 42 2.65 -21.85 2.70
CA THR A 42 2.26 -20.94 1.62
C THR A 42 2.75 -19.54 1.96
N LEU A 43 3.51 -18.92 1.05
CA LEU A 43 4.07 -17.59 1.21
C LEU A 43 3.57 -16.63 0.13
N GLN A 44 3.56 -15.35 0.46
CA GLN A 44 3.48 -14.29 -0.55
C GLN A 44 4.80 -14.22 -1.31
N GLY A 45 4.72 -14.03 -2.61
CA GLY A 45 5.87 -13.71 -3.44
C GLY A 45 5.53 -12.69 -4.52
N ILE A 46 6.57 -12.01 -5.02
CA ILE A 46 6.48 -11.15 -6.20
C ILE A 46 7.25 -11.80 -7.34
N VAL A 47 6.63 -11.87 -8.50
CA VAL A 47 7.23 -12.38 -9.74
C VAL A 47 8.29 -11.40 -10.22
N MET A 48 9.55 -11.83 -10.22
CA MET A 48 10.70 -11.00 -10.58
C MET A 48 11.12 -11.17 -12.04
N GLU A 49 10.76 -12.28 -12.67
CA GLU A 49 11.10 -12.62 -14.05
C GLU A 49 10.22 -13.78 -14.55
N LEU A 50 9.97 -13.81 -15.86
CA LEU A 50 9.29 -14.90 -16.56
C LEU A 50 10.29 -15.55 -17.51
N THR A 51 10.39 -16.88 -17.48
CA THR A 51 11.39 -17.63 -18.25
C THR A 51 10.77 -18.88 -18.90
N PRO A 52 11.23 -19.28 -20.11
CA PRO A 52 10.85 -20.56 -20.71
C PRO A 52 11.50 -21.76 -20.02
N HIS A 53 12.56 -21.56 -19.22
CA HIS A 53 13.33 -22.63 -18.59
C HIS A 53 13.52 -22.36 -17.09
N PRO A 54 13.22 -23.32 -16.20
CA PRO A 54 13.43 -23.15 -14.77
C PRO A 54 14.91 -23.29 -14.41
N ALA A 55 15.34 -22.66 -13.30
CA ALA A 55 16.69 -22.82 -12.78
C ALA A 55 16.93 -24.19 -12.11
N VAL A 56 15.87 -24.98 -11.90
CA VAL A 56 15.88 -26.29 -11.24
C VAL A 56 15.08 -27.31 -12.05
N ALA A 57 15.46 -28.59 -11.93
CA ALA A 57 14.82 -29.68 -12.69
C ALA A 57 13.37 -29.93 -12.25
N GLU A 58 13.09 -29.83 -10.95
CA GLU A 58 11.76 -30.02 -10.38
C GLU A 58 11.23 -28.70 -9.83
N THR A 59 10.07 -28.27 -10.34
CA THR A 59 9.37 -27.07 -9.89
C THR A 59 8.05 -27.44 -9.26
N ARG A 60 7.62 -26.64 -8.28
CA ARG A 60 6.22 -26.63 -7.83
C ARG A 60 5.44 -25.56 -8.59
N ASP A 61 4.13 -25.69 -8.58
CA ASP A 61 3.23 -24.74 -9.24
C ASP A 61 2.98 -23.51 -8.37
N ILE A 62 2.76 -22.36 -9.02
CA ILE A 62 2.14 -21.19 -8.39
C ILE A 62 0.72 -21.56 -7.96
N ILE A 63 0.35 -21.21 -6.74
CA ILE A 63 -0.96 -21.56 -6.17
C ILE A 63 -2.04 -20.67 -6.75
N ASP A 64 -1.87 -19.35 -6.66
CA ASP A 64 -2.86 -18.38 -7.13
C ASP A 64 -2.26 -16.97 -7.25
N ILE A 65 -2.97 -16.08 -7.93
CA ILE A 65 -2.67 -14.66 -8.05
C ILE A 65 -3.32 -13.90 -6.87
N ILE A 66 -2.60 -12.99 -6.22
CA ILE A 66 -3.12 -12.24 -5.05
C ILE A 66 -4.01 -11.08 -5.49
N GLU A 67 -3.55 -10.31 -6.47
CA GLU A 67 -4.27 -9.19 -7.08
C GLU A 67 -4.20 -9.35 -8.59
N PRO A 68 -5.24 -8.99 -9.36
CA PRO A 68 -5.25 -9.20 -10.81
C PRO A 68 -4.19 -8.39 -11.55
N HIS A 69 -3.81 -7.21 -11.05
CA HIS A 69 -2.82 -6.34 -11.69
C HIS A 69 -1.47 -6.38 -10.94
N PRO A 70 -0.33 -6.30 -11.64
CA PRO A 70 0.99 -6.16 -11.01
C PRO A 70 1.07 -4.96 -10.07
N PHE A 71 1.75 -5.13 -8.93
CA PHE A 71 2.05 -4.00 -8.04
C PHE A 71 3.30 -3.24 -8.48
N LEU A 72 4.26 -3.95 -9.06
CA LEU A 72 5.54 -3.38 -9.45
C LEU A 72 5.60 -3.26 -10.97
N SER A 73 6.01 -2.09 -11.46
CA SER A 73 6.44 -1.93 -12.85
C SER A 73 7.78 -2.62 -13.08
N ALA A 74 8.17 -2.81 -14.34
CA ALA A 74 9.49 -3.33 -14.69
C ALA A 74 10.63 -2.49 -14.08
N ALA A 75 10.48 -1.16 -14.03
CA ALA A 75 11.45 -0.27 -13.37
C ALA A 75 11.54 -0.55 -11.87
N HIS A 76 10.42 -0.76 -11.18
CA HIS A 76 10.41 -1.09 -9.75
C HIS A 76 10.99 -2.49 -9.46
N VAL A 77 10.75 -3.48 -10.32
CA VAL A 77 11.37 -4.81 -10.20
C VAL A 77 12.90 -4.71 -10.34
N ASN A 78 13.39 -3.94 -11.32
CA ASN A 78 14.82 -3.71 -11.51
C ASN A 78 15.43 -2.89 -10.36
N LEU A 79 14.71 -1.91 -9.84
CA LEU A 79 15.12 -1.14 -8.67
C LEU A 79 15.25 -2.04 -7.44
N ALA A 80 14.29 -2.93 -7.18
CA ALA A 80 14.34 -3.88 -6.07
C ALA A 80 15.59 -4.76 -6.14
N ARG A 81 15.90 -5.32 -7.32
CA ARG A 81 17.13 -6.11 -7.55
C ARG A 81 18.38 -5.28 -7.27
N TRP A 82 18.45 -4.06 -7.80
CA TRP A 82 19.58 -3.17 -7.55
C TRP A 82 19.75 -2.81 -6.07
N ILE A 83 18.68 -2.50 -5.34
CA ILE A 83 18.73 -2.22 -3.89
C ILE A 83 19.24 -3.43 -3.13
N SER A 84 18.71 -4.62 -3.43
CA SER A 84 19.13 -5.90 -2.84
C SER A 84 20.62 -6.14 -3.03
N ASP A 85 21.11 -5.96 -4.26
CA ASP A 85 22.50 -6.23 -4.62
C ASP A 85 23.47 -5.18 -4.06
N TYR A 86 23.13 -3.90 -4.19
CA TYR A 86 23.98 -2.79 -3.78
C TYR A 86 24.07 -2.66 -2.26
N TYR A 87 22.94 -2.81 -1.55
CA TYR A 87 22.89 -2.71 -0.08
C TYR A 87 22.98 -4.06 0.64
N LEU A 88 23.21 -5.17 -0.10
CA LEU A 88 23.34 -6.52 0.44
C LEU A 88 22.17 -6.92 1.36
N SER A 89 20.96 -6.53 0.99
CA SER A 89 19.73 -6.77 1.76
C SER A 89 18.87 -7.85 1.11
N PRO A 90 18.00 -8.57 1.85
CA PRO A 90 17.10 -9.54 1.24
C PRO A 90 16.27 -8.92 0.11
N LEU A 91 16.06 -9.68 -0.97
CA LEU A 91 15.38 -9.19 -2.16
C LEU A 91 13.93 -8.83 -1.86
N PHE A 92 13.25 -9.64 -1.03
CA PHE A 92 11.87 -9.35 -0.64
C PHE A 92 11.76 -8.07 0.19
N ASP A 93 12.74 -7.78 1.06
CA ASP A 93 12.75 -6.54 1.85
C ASP A 93 12.89 -5.31 0.93
N ALA A 94 13.65 -5.42 -0.15
CA ALA A 94 13.74 -4.36 -1.17
C ALA A 94 12.44 -4.19 -1.96
N VAL A 95 11.78 -5.30 -2.31
CA VAL A 95 10.46 -5.30 -2.96
C VAL A 95 9.41 -4.68 -2.04
N ALA A 96 9.43 -5.01 -0.75
CA ALA A 96 8.46 -4.57 0.25
C ALA A 96 8.38 -3.05 0.39
N LEU A 97 9.47 -2.32 0.11
CA LEU A 97 9.48 -0.86 0.09
C LEU A 97 8.44 -0.25 -0.89
N MET A 98 8.09 -0.99 -1.95
CA MET A 98 7.22 -0.54 -3.03
C MET A 98 5.80 -1.14 -2.98
N LEU A 99 5.52 -1.98 -1.97
CA LEU A 99 4.22 -2.64 -1.82
C LEU A 99 3.21 -1.75 -1.08
N PRO A 100 1.89 -2.00 -1.24
CA PRO A 100 0.89 -1.30 -0.46
C PRO A 100 1.13 -1.47 1.04
N PRO A 101 0.91 -0.42 1.86
CA PRO A 101 0.97 -0.54 3.31
C PRO A 101 0.08 -1.69 3.78
N GLY A 102 0.60 -2.53 4.69
CA GLY A 102 -0.10 -3.68 5.26
C GLY A 102 -0.39 -4.83 4.29
N PHE A 103 0.16 -4.80 3.07
CA PHE A 103 0.10 -5.91 2.12
C PHE A 103 0.82 -7.17 2.64
N GLU A 104 1.94 -6.98 3.32
CA GLU A 104 2.74 -8.07 3.86
C GLU A 104 1.97 -8.83 4.96
N ARG A 105 1.74 -10.12 4.69
CA ARG A 105 1.09 -11.06 5.60
C ARG A 105 2.12 -12.06 6.07
N LYS A 106 2.39 -12.06 7.37
CA LYS A 106 3.26 -13.05 7.98
C LYS A 106 2.54 -14.39 8.06
N THR A 107 3.30 -15.47 7.90
CA THR A 107 2.81 -16.81 8.20
C THR A 107 2.84 -17.02 9.72
N LEU A 108 1.66 -17.16 10.31
CA LEU A 108 1.46 -17.64 11.66
C LEU A 108 1.72 -19.15 11.70
N THR A 109 2.53 -19.57 12.67
CA THR A 109 2.75 -21.00 12.94
C THR A 109 1.87 -21.43 14.09
N PHE A 110 1.05 -22.44 13.85
CA PHE A 110 0.30 -23.16 14.86
C PHE A 110 0.92 -24.52 15.11
N VAL A 111 0.73 -25.02 16.32
CA VAL A 111 1.17 -26.34 16.75
C VAL A 111 -0.06 -27.07 17.28
N SER A 112 -0.26 -28.29 16.82
CA SER A 112 -1.36 -29.17 17.20
C SER A 112 -0.79 -30.51 17.71
N ALA A 113 -1.53 -31.20 18.59
CA ALA A 113 -1.16 -32.55 18.99
C ALA A 113 -1.55 -33.54 17.88
N VAL A 114 -0.68 -34.50 17.58
CA VAL A 114 -1.00 -35.57 16.63
C VAL A 114 -2.05 -36.50 17.27
N PRO A 115 -3.17 -36.82 16.58
CA PRO A 115 -4.14 -37.78 17.07
C PRO A 115 -3.54 -39.19 17.19
N GLY A 116 -3.80 -39.89 18.29
CA GLY A 116 -3.30 -41.26 18.52
C GLY A 116 -1.77 -41.36 18.61
N PRO A 117 -1.09 -40.58 19.48
CA PRO A 117 0.36 -40.62 19.60
C PRO A 117 0.86 -41.98 20.13
N ASP A 118 2.07 -42.37 19.73
CA ASP A 118 2.74 -43.57 20.28
C ASP A 118 2.94 -43.44 21.80
N GLU A 119 2.39 -44.38 22.57
CA GLU A 119 2.48 -44.42 24.03
C GLU A 119 3.94 -44.46 24.52
N LYS A 120 4.85 -45.09 23.78
CA LYS A 120 6.29 -45.11 24.13
C LYS A 120 6.93 -43.73 24.00
N ALA A 121 6.45 -42.92 23.05
CA ALA A 121 6.93 -41.55 22.87
C ALA A 121 6.45 -40.62 23.99
N LEU A 122 5.26 -40.87 24.54
CA LEU A 122 4.70 -40.14 25.68
C LEU A 122 5.44 -40.41 27.00
N LEU A 123 5.85 -41.65 27.24
CA LEU A 123 6.54 -42.04 28.48
C LEU A 123 7.89 -41.34 28.67
N ASN A 124 8.58 -41.02 27.57
CA ASN A 124 9.93 -40.44 27.58
C ASN A 124 9.97 -38.90 27.49
N LEU A 125 8.87 -38.21 27.83
CA LEU A 125 8.82 -36.74 27.81
C LEU A 125 9.44 -36.14 29.07
N THR A 126 10.32 -35.15 28.88
CA THR A 126 10.83 -34.32 29.99
C THR A 126 9.70 -33.46 30.57
N PRO A 127 9.81 -32.96 31.82
CA PRO A 127 8.75 -32.15 32.42
C PRO A 127 8.31 -30.94 31.56
N PRO A 128 9.23 -30.17 30.94
CA PRO A 128 8.84 -29.09 30.03
C PRO A 128 8.12 -29.56 28.76
N GLN A 129 8.53 -30.70 28.19
CA GLN A 129 7.87 -31.28 27.02
C GLN A 129 6.46 -31.77 27.37
N ARG A 130 6.30 -32.40 28.54
CA ARG A 130 5.01 -32.87 29.04
C ARG A 130 4.06 -31.70 29.30
N GLN A 131 4.57 -30.60 29.85
CA GLN A 131 3.78 -29.37 30.03
C GLN A 131 3.33 -28.78 28.69
N ALA A 132 4.23 -28.67 27.71
CA ALA A 132 3.89 -28.16 26.38
C ALA A 132 2.87 -29.07 25.67
N PHE A 133 3.09 -30.39 25.72
CA PHE A 133 2.17 -31.37 25.12
C PHE A 133 0.79 -31.36 25.79
N ALA A 134 0.72 -31.20 27.11
CA ALA A 134 -0.56 -31.06 27.83
C ALA A 134 -1.31 -29.77 27.44
N LEU A 135 -0.61 -28.69 27.08
CA LEU A 135 -1.25 -27.50 26.51
C LEU A 135 -1.84 -27.78 25.12
N LEU A 136 -1.11 -28.53 24.29
CA LEU A 136 -1.57 -28.94 22.95
C LEU A 136 -2.78 -29.90 23.00
N GLN A 137 -2.94 -30.68 24.06
CA GLN A 137 -4.11 -31.56 24.21
C GLN A 137 -5.39 -30.84 24.66
N LYS A 138 -5.27 -29.63 25.23
CA LYS A 138 -6.42 -28.86 25.75
C LYS A 138 -7.07 -27.97 24.70
N GLN A 139 -6.43 -27.77 23.56
CA GLN A 139 -6.86 -26.88 22.49
C GLN A 139 -6.63 -27.59 21.16
N ASP A 140 -7.49 -27.39 20.16
CA ASP A 140 -7.29 -28.00 18.83
C ASP A 140 -5.92 -27.65 18.23
N ARG A 141 -5.49 -26.40 18.43
CA ARG A 141 -4.16 -25.89 18.09
C ARG A 141 -3.82 -24.66 18.90
N ILE A 142 -2.53 -24.39 19.07
CA ILE A 142 -2.02 -23.19 19.75
C ILE A 142 -1.01 -22.47 18.85
N SER A 143 -0.99 -21.14 18.85
CA SER A 143 0.03 -20.42 18.09
C SER A 143 1.41 -20.55 18.74
N LEU A 144 2.46 -20.67 17.93
CA LEU A 144 3.84 -20.76 18.41
C LEU A 144 4.19 -19.55 19.29
N LYS A 145 3.73 -18.35 18.92
CA LYS A 145 3.94 -17.12 19.69
C LYS A 145 3.32 -17.18 21.10
N GLU A 146 2.19 -17.88 21.24
CA GLU A 146 1.57 -18.08 22.55
C GLU A 146 2.37 -19.08 23.41
N LEU A 147 2.91 -20.13 22.80
CA LEU A 147 3.83 -21.06 23.46
C LEU A 147 5.12 -20.34 23.89
N GLU A 148 5.68 -19.48 23.04
CA GLU A 148 6.87 -18.66 23.33
C GLU A 148 6.62 -17.71 24.50
N LYS A 149 5.43 -17.09 24.59
CA LYS A 149 5.03 -16.27 25.75
C LYS A 149 4.95 -17.06 27.05
N LYS A 150 4.48 -18.32 27.01
CA LYS A 150 4.29 -19.16 28.21
C LYS A 150 5.57 -19.87 28.66
N LEU A 151 6.44 -20.27 27.72
CA LEU A 151 7.60 -21.15 27.97
C LEU A 151 8.96 -20.47 27.73
N GLY A 152 8.97 -19.28 27.13
CA GLY A 152 10.15 -18.57 26.65
C GLY A 152 10.49 -18.97 25.20
N GLU A 153 10.94 -17.99 24.39
CA GLU A 153 11.09 -18.11 22.93
C GLU A 153 11.95 -19.30 22.49
N LYS A 154 13.24 -19.30 22.87
CA LYS A 154 14.18 -20.38 22.51
C LYS A 154 13.73 -21.75 23.03
N LYS A 155 13.13 -21.78 24.23
CA LYS A 155 12.72 -23.02 24.90
C LYS A 155 11.50 -23.63 24.21
N ALA A 156 10.51 -22.81 23.86
CA ALA A 156 9.34 -23.22 23.11
C ALA A 156 9.72 -23.79 21.74
N GLN A 157 10.58 -23.09 20.98
CA GLN A 157 11.03 -23.55 19.66
C GLN A 157 11.75 -24.91 19.72
N ALA A 158 12.63 -25.10 20.71
CA ALA A 158 13.32 -26.37 20.91
C ALA A 158 12.36 -27.51 21.29
N ILE A 159 11.44 -27.27 22.23
CA ILE A 159 10.45 -28.27 22.68
C ILE A 159 9.53 -28.66 21.52
N VAL A 160 8.97 -27.69 20.80
CA VAL A 160 8.09 -27.94 19.65
C VAL A 160 8.82 -28.78 18.60
N SER A 161 10.06 -28.43 18.27
CA SER A 161 10.86 -29.18 17.28
C SER A 161 11.12 -30.64 17.72
N GLN A 162 11.34 -30.86 19.03
CA GLN A 162 11.51 -32.20 19.60
C GLN A 162 10.21 -33.02 19.60
N LEU A 163 9.06 -32.40 19.93
CA LEU A 163 7.76 -33.07 19.89
C LEU A 163 7.38 -33.48 18.47
N ILE A 164 7.64 -32.62 17.48
CA ILE A 164 7.42 -32.94 16.06
C ILE A 164 8.30 -34.11 15.61
N ARG A 165 9.60 -34.08 15.95
CA ARG A 165 10.53 -35.17 15.63
C ARG A 165 10.10 -36.52 16.23
N ARG A 166 9.39 -36.50 17.36
CA ARG A 166 8.84 -37.67 18.03
C ARG A 166 7.44 -38.09 17.52
N GLY A 167 6.88 -37.40 16.52
CA GLY A 167 5.54 -37.67 16.00
C GLY A 167 4.41 -37.32 16.96
N LEU A 168 4.67 -36.46 17.96
CA LEU A 168 3.69 -36.07 18.97
C LEU A 168 2.97 -34.76 18.64
N ALA A 169 3.57 -33.91 17.82
CA ALA A 169 2.99 -32.64 17.42
C ALA A 169 3.16 -32.43 15.92
N ALA A 170 2.25 -31.67 15.32
CA ALA A 170 2.33 -31.20 13.95
C ALA A 170 2.41 -29.67 13.91
N ARG A 171 2.96 -29.12 12.83
CA ARG A 171 2.89 -27.67 12.54
C ARG A 171 1.86 -27.44 11.47
N ASP A 172 1.02 -26.46 11.73
CA ASP A 172 0.08 -25.90 10.76
C ASP A 172 0.46 -24.45 10.51
N TYR A 173 0.25 -23.99 9.29
CA TYR A 173 0.61 -22.65 8.87
C TYR A 173 -0.62 -21.92 8.37
N GLU A 174 -0.82 -20.71 8.86
CA GLU A 174 -1.88 -19.81 8.39
C GLU A 174 -1.32 -18.43 8.13
N LEU A 175 -1.97 -17.67 7.25
CA LEU A 175 -1.59 -16.29 6.99
C LEU A 175 -2.29 -15.36 7.98
N GLU A 176 -1.57 -14.34 8.48
CA GLU A 176 -2.18 -13.27 9.28
C GLU A 176 -3.42 -12.69 8.56
N PRO A 177 -4.49 -12.31 9.29
CA PRO A 177 -5.66 -11.69 8.65
C PRO A 177 -5.29 -10.35 8.01
N ILE A 178 -6.03 -9.97 6.97
CA ILE A 178 -5.88 -8.67 6.30
C ILE A 178 -6.15 -7.55 7.32
N LYS A 179 -5.17 -6.66 7.51
CA LYS A 179 -5.21 -5.59 8.52
C LYS A 179 -5.87 -4.31 8.01
N ILE A 180 -5.75 -4.04 6.72
CA ILE A 180 -6.20 -2.79 6.10
C ILE A 180 -7.24 -3.14 5.04
N ARG A 181 -8.37 -2.46 5.09
CA ARG A 181 -9.47 -2.63 4.15
C ARG A 181 -9.90 -1.26 3.63
N PRO A 182 -10.42 -1.19 2.39
CA PRO A 182 -11.13 -0.02 1.93
C PRO A 182 -12.17 0.42 2.96
N LYS A 183 -12.27 1.72 3.22
CA LYS A 183 -13.28 2.24 4.14
C LYS A 183 -14.61 2.25 3.42
N THR A 184 -15.54 1.42 3.86
CA THR A 184 -16.93 1.49 3.38
C THR A 184 -17.77 2.33 4.33
N VAL A 185 -18.60 3.20 3.77
CA VAL A 185 -19.59 3.98 4.51
C VAL A 185 -20.97 3.63 3.95
N PRO A 186 -22.01 3.49 4.80
CA PRO A 186 -23.36 3.30 4.32
C PRO A 186 -23.91 4.57 3.66
N PHE A 187 -24.37 4.47 2.42
CA PHE A 187 -25.07 5.52 1.69
C PHE A 187 -26.55 5.18 1.55
N LEU A 188 -27.38 6.21 1.68
CA LEU A 188 -28.79 6.15 1.37
C LEU A 188 -29.00 6.49 -0.11
N ARG A 189 -29.73 5.62 -0.81
CA ARG A 189 -30.18 5.85 -2.18
C ARG A 189 -31.70 5.69 -2.23
N LEU A 190 -32.36 6.53 -3.01
CA LEU A 190 -33.77 6.37 -3.31
C LEU A 190 -33.93 5.22 -4.32
N ASN A 191 -34.73 4.21 -3.97
CA ASN A 191 -34.93 3.02 -4.80
C ASN A 191 -36.22 3.10 -5.64
N VAL A 192 -36.83 4.30 -5.70
CA VAL A 192 -38.05 4.58 -6.44
C VAL A 192 -37.85 5.82 -7.31
N PRO A 193 -38.55 5.96 -8.45
CA PRO A 193 -38.51 7.17 -9.25
C PRO A 193 -38.94 8.40 -8.43
N THR A 194 -38.33 9.56 -8.72
CA THR A 194 -38.62 10.82 -8.01
C THR A 194 -40.10 11.20 -8.03
N ALA A 195 -40.82 10.85 -9.09
CA ALA A 195 -42.27 11.06 -9.18
C ALA A 195 -43.04 10.26 -8.12
N SER A 196 -42.77 8.96 -8.00
CA SER A 196 -43.37 8.07 -7.00
C SER A 196 -42.95 8.43 -5.57
N ALA A 197 -41.73 8.96 -5.38
CA ALA A 197 -41.25 9.40 -4.07
C ALA A 197 -42.12 10.50 -3.45
N ARG A 198 -42.65 11.43 -4.26
CA ARG A 198 -43.55 12.49 -3.77
C ARG A 198 -44.88 11.93 -3.26
N GLU A 199 -45.43 10.93 -3.96
CA GLU A 199 -46.66 10.25 -3.57
C GLU A 199 -46.46 9.45 -2.27
N ILE A 200 -45.37 8.68 -2.19
CA ILE A 200 -44.99 7.92 -0.99
C ILE A 200 -44.81 8.86 0.21
N SER A 201 -44.12 10.00 0.02
CA SER A 201 -43.96 11.01 1.08
C SER A 201 -45.30 11.57 1.55
N ALA A 202 -46.23 11.86 0.63
CA ALA A 202 -47.56 12.35 0.97
C ALA A 202 -48.39 11.32 1.76
N GLU A 203 -48.31 10.04 1.38
CA GLU A 203 -48.97 8.95 2.09
C GLU A 203 -48.38 8.72 3.49
N LEU A 204 -47.05 8.74 3.63
CA LEU A 204 -46.38 8.65 4.92
C LEU A 204 -46.77 9.81 5.86
N LYS A 205 -46.95 11.03 5.33
CA LYS A 205 -47.45 12.18 6.10
C LYS A 205 -48.89 11.96 6.58
N LYS A 206 -49.77 11.39 5.75
CA LYS A 206 -51.15 11.03 6.15
C LYS A 206 -51.17 10.01 7.29
N ASN A 207 -50.27 9.03 7.24
CA ASN A 207 -50.10 8.01 8.28
C ASN A 207 -49.29 8.48 9.50
N ARG A 208 -49.03 9.79 9.62
CA ARG A 208 -48.25 10.43 10.71
C ARG A 208 -46.79 9.95 10.81
N ALA A 209 -46.25 9.31 9.76
CA ALA A 209 -44.87 8.86 9.65
C ALA A 209 -43.93 9.98 9.17
N PHE A 210 -43.98 11.15 9.82
CA PHE A 210 -43.30 12.37 9.36
C PHE A 210 -41.77 12.22 9.22
N LYS A 211 -41.12 11.44 10.10
CA LYS A 211 -39.67 11.18 10.01
C LYS A 211 -39.30 10.38 8.77
N GLN A 212 -40.13 9.41 8.38
CA GLN A 212 -39.94 8.61 7.16
C GLN A 212 -40.14 9.48 5.92
N ALA A 213 -41.21 10.28 5.89
CA ALA A 213 -41.49 11.21 4.80
C ALA A 213 -40.34 12.22 4.58
N ARG A 214 -39.72 12.73 5.66
CA ARG A 214 -38.57 13.64 5.57
C ARG A 214 -37.35 13.00 4.90
N ILE A 215 -37.10 11.71 5.12
CA ILE A 215 -36.01 10.98 4.45
C ILE A 215 -36.30 10.87 2.96
N ILE A 216 -37.53 10.50 2.58
CA ILE A 216 -37.95 10.40 1.18
C ILE A 216 -37.88 11.75 0.48
N ASP A 217 -38.40 12.81 1.09
CA ASP A 217 -38.33 14.18 0.56
C ASP A 217 -36.88 14.61 0.33
N PHE A 218 -36.01 14.40 1.32
CA PHE A 218 -34.60 14.74 1.23
C PHE A 218 -33.91 14.00 0.09
N LEU A 219 -34.04 12.67 0.03
CA LEU A 219 -33.40 11.85 -1.01
C LEU A 219 -33.98 12.14 -2.41
N SER A 220 -35.26 12.50 -2.52
CA SER A 220 -35.88 12.87 -3.80
C SER A 220 -35.32 14.16 -4.41
N ALA A 221 -34.66 15.00 -3.59
CA ALA A 221 -34.01 16.23 -4.02
C ALA A 221 -32.51 16.06 -4.33
N GLN A 222 -31.94 14.86 -4.14
CA GLN A 222 -30.54 14.58 -4.39
C GLN A 222 -30.38 13.82 -5.71
N ALA A 223 -29.39 14.21 -6.51
CA ALA A 223 -29.03 13.48 -7.74
C ALA A 223 -28.21 12.22 -7.43
N GLU A 224 -27.43 12.25 -6.35
CA GLU A 224 -26.53 11.18 -5.95
C GLU A 224 -26.91 10.60 -4.58
N PRO A 225 -26.50 9.35 -4.29
CA PRO A 225 -26.63 8.77 -2.96
C PRO A 225 -25.97 9.65 -1.89
N VAL A 226 -26.54 9.69 -0.68
CA VAL A 226 -26.02 10.52 0.41
C VAL A 226 -25.48 9.66 1.54
N PRO A 227 -24.32 9.98 2.14
CA PRO A 227 -23.83 9.28 3.32
C PRO A 227 -24.89 9.26 4.44
N TRP A 228 -25.12 8.08 5.04
CA TRP A 228 -26.07 7.92 6.14
C TRP A 228 -25.77 8.88 7.31
N ALA A 229 -24.48 9.10 7.62
CA ALA A 229 -24.06 10.00 8.68
C ALA A 229 -24.54 11.45 8.43
N GLU A 230 -24.41 11.92 7.20
CA GLU A 230 -24.86 13.25 6.78
C GLU A 230 -26.39 13.37 6.82
N ALA A 231 -27.10 12.41 6.23
CA ALA A 231 -28.56 12.39 6.24
C ALA A 231 -29.11 12.34 7.68
N ARG A 232 -28.51 11.53 8.55
CA ARG A 232 -28.84 11.46 9.98
C ARG A 232 -28.67 12.82 10.67
N GLN A 233 -27.55 13.50 10.43
CA GLN A 233 -27.25 14.80 11.05
C GLN A 233 -28.20 15.90 10.54
N LYS A 234 -28.40 15.99 9.22
CA LYS A 234 -29.27 17.01 8.59
C LYS A 234 -30.75 16.81 8.96
N LEU A 235 -31.22 15.57 9.02
CA LEU A 235 -32.64 15.27 9.23
C LEU A 235 -33.01 15.01 10.70
N GLY A 236 -32.04 14.72 11.56
CA GLY A 236 -32.30 14.37 12.97
C GLY A 236 -33.11 13.07 13.10
N VAL A 237 -32.84 12.08 12.25
CA VAL A 237 -33.54 10.78 12.21
C VAL A 237 -32.65 9.65 12.75
N ASP A 238 -33.27 8.61 13.28
CA ASP A 238 -32.56 7.42 13.78
C ASP A 238 -32.46 6.32 12.72
N ARG A 239 -31.59 5.33 12.98
CA ARG A 239 -31.34 4.22 12.06
C ARG A 239 -32.59 3.35 11.85
N ALA A 240 -33.40 3.17 12.90
CA ALA A 240 -34.64 2.41 12.83
C ALA A 240 -35.64 2.99 11.81
N THR A 241 -35.72 4.32 11.71
CA THR A 241 -36.55 5.01 10.71
C THR A 241 -36.10 4.70 9.29
N ALA A 242 -34.78 4.71 9.03
CA ALA A 242 -34.23 4.36 7.73
C ALA A 242 -34.41 2.86 7.41
N ASP A 243 -34.18 1.96 8.38
CA ASP A 243 -34.35 0.51 8.19
C ASP A 243 -35.81 0.12 7.91
N ALA A 244 -36.79 0.89 8.43
CA ALA A 244 -38.20 0.70 8.09
C ALA A 244 -38.48 1.01 6.60
N LEU A 245 -37.92 2.11 6.08
CA LEU A 245 -38.02 2.47 4.66
C LEU A 245 -37.27 1.48 3.75
N VAL A 246 -36.15 0.92 4.21
CA VAL A 246 -35.44 -0.16 3.50
C VAL A 246 -36.31 -1.41 3.41
N ARG A 247 -36.95 -1.82 4.52
CA ARG A 247 -37.88 -2.98 4.52
C ARG A 247 -39.09 -2.78 3.61
N GLN A 248 -39.54 -1.54 3.44
CA GLN A 248 -40.60 -1.17 2.51
C GLN A 248 -40.13 -1.06 1.05
N GLY A 249 -38.81 -1.14 0.80
CA GLY A 249 -38.23 -1.08 -0.54
C GLY A 249 -38.13 0.34 -1.13
N PHE A 250 -38.44 1.38 -0.36
CA PHE A 250 -38.44 2.76 -0.84
C PHE A 250 -37.03 3.36 -0.94
N ILE A 251 -36.11 2.90 -0.10
CA ILE A 251 -34.70 3.32 -0.11
C ILE A 251 -33.80 2.08 0.01
N SER A 252 -32.55 2.19 -0.46
CA SER A 252 -31.49 1.20 -0.21
C SER A 252 -30.40 1.79 0.69
N LEU A 253 -29.72 0.89 1.41
CA LEU A 253 -28.54 1.18 2.21
C LEU A 253 -27.36 0.41 1.62
N GLU A 254 -26.58 1.08 0.79
CA GLU A 254 -25.46 0.50 0.06
C GLU A 254 -24.15 0.83 0.79
N GLN A 255 -23.26 -0.14 0.92
CA GLN A 255 -21.90 0.12 1.40
C GLN A 255 -21.08 0.62 0.22
N VAL A 256 -20.69 1.90 0.27
CA VAL A 256 -19.88 2.54 -0.76
C VAL A 256 -18.47 2.72 -0.22
N GLU A 257 -17.47 2.34 -1.00
CA GLU A 257 -16.08 2.61 -0.68
C GLU A 257 -15.81 4.12 -0.76
N VAL A 258 -15.28 4.68 0.32
CA VAL A 258 -14.96 6.10 0.46
C VAL A 258 -13.50 6.22 0.81
N ARG A 259 -12.81 7.09 0.07
CA ARG A 259 -11.41 7.39 0.31
C ARG A 259 -11.22 8.24 1.56
N ARG A 260 -10.18 7.96 2.35
CA ARG A 260 -9.73 8.83 3.44
C ARG A 260 -8.82 9.89 2.83
N GLU A 261 -9.25 11.15 2.86
CA GLU A 261 -8.47 12.26 2.34
C GLU A 261 -7.66 12.92 3.47
N PRO A 262 -6.31 12.86 3.43
CA PRO A 262 -5.48 13.48 4.45
C PRO A 262 -5.38 15.01 4.30
N LEU A 263 -5.68 15.54 3.11
CA LEU A 263 -5.61 16.97 2.81
C LEU A 263 -7.00 17.57 2.63
N SER A 264 -7.31 18.59 3.44
CA SER A 264 -8.47 19.45 3.21
C SER A 264 -8.10 20.59 2.27
N TYR A 265 -8.80 20.68 1.14
CA TYR A 265 -8.65 21.76 0.17
C TYR A 265 -9.52 22.99 0.49
N GLU A 266 -10.38 22.93 1.51
CA GLU A 266 -11.36 23.99 1.83
C GLU A 266 -10.70 25.35 2.17
N TYR A 267 -9.44 25.35 2.59
CA TYR A 267 -8.72 26.54 3.05
C TYR A 267 -7.48 26.88 2.22
N ILE A 268 -7.27 26.20 1.09
CA ILE A 268 -6.06 26.38 0.28
C ILE A 268 -6.27 27.50 -0.72
N ASN A 269 -5.66 28.65 -0.45
CA ASN A 269 -5.69 29.80 -1.35
C ASN A 269 -4.67 29.64 -2.49
N THR A 270 -5.14 29.72 -3.73
CA THR A 270 -4.27 29.77 -4.90
C THR A 270 -3.57 31.13 -4.98
N ALA A 271 -2.28 31.18 -4.66
CA ALA A 271 -1.47 32.38 -4.85
C ALA A 271 -0.89 32.43 -6.27
N SER A 272 -0.81 33.63 -6.86
CA SER A 272 -0.11 33.84 -8.13
C SER A 272 1.39 33.54 -7.96
N PRO A 273 2.01 32.78 -8.89
CA PRO A 273 3.44 32.49 -8.83
C PRO A 273 4.27 33.79 -8.88
N PRO A 274 5.31 33.94 -8.04
CA PRO A 274 6.16 35.14 -8.05
C PRO A 274 6.94 35.29 -9.36
N GLN A 275 7.43 36.50 -9.65
CA GLN A 275 8.37 36.69 -10.77
C GLN A 275 9.73 36.04 -10.43
N LEU A 276 10.31 35.36 -11.41
CA LEU A 276 11.62 34.73 -11.24
C LEU A 276 12.72 35.78 -11.40
N THR A 277 13.82 35.59 -10.67
CA THR A 277 15.06 36.30 -10.96
C THR A 277 15.73 35.73 -12.22
N ARG A 278 16.64 36.48 -12.84
CA ARG A 278 17.41 36.01 -14.00
C ARG A 278 18.16 34.69 -13.72
N ALA A 279 18.70 34.53 -12.51
CA ALA A 279 19.40 33.29 -12.12
C ALA A 279 18.44 32.10 -12.05
N GLN A 280 17.25 32.31 -11.48
CA GLN A 280 16.19 31.32 -11.41
C GLN A 280 15.66 30.95 -12.80
N GLU A 281 15.47 31.92 -13.69
CA GLU A 281 15.07 31.69 -15.09
C GLU A 281 16.09 30.84 -15.84
N ASN A 282 17.38 31.16 -15.70
CA ASN A 282 18.47 30.39 -16.31
C ASN A 282 18.56 28.95 -15.77
N ALA A 283 18.34 28.76 -14.47
CA ALA A 283 18.31 27.42 -13.88
C ALA A 283 17.11 26.61 -14.40
N LEU A 284 15.93 27.24 -14.39
CA LEU A 284 14.70 26.61 -14.86
C LEU A 284 14.75 26.28 -16.36
N SER A 285 15.33 27.14 -17.21
CA SER A 285 15.42 26.87 -18.65
C SER A 285 16.20 25.59 -18.94
N ARG A 286 17.35 25.39 -18.29
CA ARG A 286 18.15 24.16 -18.43
C ARG A 286 17.41 22.91 -17.95
N ILE A 287 16.64 23.03 -16.89
CA ILE A 287 15.79 21.93 -16.38
C ILE A 287 14.66 21.64 -17.38
N ARG A 288 14.01 22.67 -17.93
CA ARG A 288 12.96 22.50 -18.96
C ARG A 288 13.50 21.82 -20.20
N GLU A 289 14.67 22.23 -20.70
CA GLU A 289 15.33 21.57 -21.82
C GLU A 289 15.54 20.08 -21.54
N ALA A 290 15.92 19.71 -20.32
CA ALA A 290 16.06 18.31 -19.92
C ALA A 290 14.72 17.56 -19.85
N ILE A 291 13.65 18.19 -19.34
CA ILE A 291 12.32 17.60 -19.25
C ILE A 291 11.73 17.31 -20.65
N HIS A 292 11.98 18.18 -21.61
CA HIS A 292 11.53 18.04 -23.00
C HIS A 292 12.44 17.18 -23.86
N ASP A 293 13.63 16.82 -23.36
CA ASP A 293 14.57 15.98 -24.09
C ASP A 293 14.15 14.52 -24.01
N ASN A 294 13.78 13.93 -25.16
CA ASN A 294 13.43 12.51 -25.27
C ASN A 294 14.66 11.57 -25.28
N ARG A 295 15.85 12.07 -24.91
CA ARG A 295 17.04 11.22 -24.77
C ARG A 295 16.85 10.19 -23.66
N THR A 296 17.45 9.02 -23.86
CA THR A 296 17.36 7.85 -22.96
C THR A 296 18.13 7.98 -21.65
N GLN A 297 18.95 9.03 -21.46
CA GLN A 297 19.80 9.17 -20.27
C GLN A 297 19.23 10.19 -19.29
N ALA A 298 19.03 9.75 -18.04
CA ALA A 298 18.61 10.60 -16.94
C ALA A 298 19.56 11.78 -16.73
N ARG A 299 19.01 12.98 -16.54
CA ARG A 299 19.78 14.19 -16.23
C ARG A 299 19.63 14.56 -14.78
N VAL A 300 20.75 14.90 -14.14
CA VAL A 300 20.83 15.24 -12.72
C VAL A 300 21.30 16.69 -12.59
N PHE A 301 20.59 17.48 -11.81
CA PHE A 301 20.91 18.87 -11.52
C PHE A 301 21.14 19.07 -10.04
N LEU A 302 22.22 19.76 -9.68
CA LEU A 302 22.38 20.36 -8.35
C LEU A 302 21.85 21.79 -8.42
N LEU A 303 20.77 22.08 -7.70
CA LEU A 303 20.19 23.42 -7.57
C LEU A 303 20.69 24.08 -6.28
N HIS A 304 21.89 24.64 -6.34
CA HIS A 304 22.51 25.26 -5.18
C HIS A 304 21.98 26.67 -4.92
N GLY A 305 21.42 26.89 -3.73
CA GLY A 305 20.99 28.19 -3.25
C GLY A 305 20.72 28.20 -1.75
N VAL A 306 21.01 29.31 -1.08
CA VAL A 306 20.72 29.50 0.35
C VAL A 306 19.21 29.44 0.61
N THR A 307 18.81 29.16 1.85
CA THR A 307 17.38 29.22 2.25
C THR A 307 16.77 30.57 1.88
N GLY A 308 15.53 30.55 1.37
CA GLY A 308 14.84 31.76 0.92
C GLY A 308 15.25 32.26 -0.48
N SER A 309 16.28 31.68 -1.12
CA SER A 309 16.66 32.01 -2.51
C SER A 309 15.63 31.58 -3.57
N GLY A 310 14.58 30.86 -3.16
CA GLY A 310 13.46 30.46 -4.02
C GLY A 310 13.63 29.12 -4.74
N LYS A 311 14.46 28.19 -4.23
CA LYS A 311 14.60 26.82 -4.79
C LYS A 311 13.25 26.12 -4.98
N THR A 312 12.37 26.21 -3.98
CA THR A 312 11.02 25.64 -4.03
C THR A 312 10.22 26.13 -5.24
N GLU A 313 10.38 27.39 -5.64
CA GLU A 313 9.69 27.93 -6.82
C GLU A 313 10.18 27.27 -8.12
N ILE A 314 11.47 26.94 -8.20
CA ILE A 314 12.03 26.17 -9.32
C ILE A 314 11.43 24.76 -9.34
N TYR A 315 11.33 24.09 -8.19
CA TYR A 315 10.72 22.77 -8.11
C TYR A 315 9.27 22.79 -8.60
N LEU A 316 8.46 23.72 -8.11
CA LEU A 316 7.05 23.86 -8.49
C LEU A 316 6.87 24.10 -9.99
N ARG A 317 7.77 24.90 -10.61
CA ARG A 317 7.73 25.16 -12.05
C ARG A 317 8.25 24.01 -12.89
N ALA A 318 9.27 23.29 -12.42
CA ALA A 318 9.78 22.08 -13.05
C ALA A 318 8.72 20.97 -13.03
N LEU A 319 8.01 20.79 -11.91
CA LEU A 319 6.88 19.89 -11.78
C LEU A 319 5.75 20.29 -12.74
N ALA A 320 5.35 21.57 -12.73
CA ALA A 320 4.31 22.05 -13.64
C ALA A 320 4.67 21.83 -15.11
N GLU A 321 5.95 21.95 -15.48
CA GLU A 321 6.39 21.63 -16.83
C GLU A 321 6.36 20.12 -17.12
N THR A 322 6.77 19.29 -16.16
CA THR A 322 6.71 17.83 -16.27
C THR A 322 5.28 17.34 -16.45
N VAL A 323 4.32 17.92 -15.72
CA VAL A 323 2.90 17.59 -15.83
C VAL A 323 2.33 17.96 -17.20
N LYS A 324 2.77 19.08 -17.79
CA LYS A 324 2.36 19.46 -19.16
C LYS A 324 2.81 18.47 -20.22
N THR A 325 3.90 17.72 -20.00
CA THR A 325 4.34 16.68 -20.94
C THR A 325 3.63 15.33 -20.71
N GLY A 326 2.63 15.30 -19.83
CA GLY A 326 1.90 14.09 -19.45
C GLY A 326 2.64 13.19 -18.46
N ARG A 327 3.79 13.65 -17.95
CA ARG A 327 4.61 12.93 -16.95
C ARG A 327 4.34 13.45 -15.55
N ARG A 328 4.83 12.73 -14.54
CA ARG A 328 4.53 13.02 -13.13
C ARG A 328 5.76 13.21 -12.27
N GLY A 329 5.59 13.71 -11.06
CA GLY A 329 6.68 14.05 -10.17
C GLY A 329 6.61 13.43 -8.77
N ILE A 330 7.79 13.16 -8.20
CA ILE A 330 7.98 12.85 -6.77
C ILE A 330 8.86 13.94 -6.15
N VAL A 331 8.46 14.44 -4.99
CA VAL A 331 9.21 15.43 -4.20
C VAL A 331 9.51 14.85 -2.83
N LEU A 332 10.80 14.63 -2.58
CA LEU A 332 11.29 14.26 -1.27
C LEU A 332 11.67 15.53 -0.51
N VAL A 333 11.12 15.66 0.69
CA VAL A 333 11.50 16.70 1.65
C VAL A 333 11.90 16.03 2.97
N PRO A 334 12.81 16.62 3.76
CA PRO A 334 13.08 16.14 5.11
C PRO A 334 11.78 15.98 5.93
N GLU A 335 11.67 14.93 6.75
CA GLU A 335 10.43 14.63 7.48
C GLU A 335 9.99 15.80 8.38
N ILE A 336 10.95 16.53 8.95
CA ILE A 336 10.72 17.73 9.76
C ILE A 336 10.26 18.95 8.93
N ALA A 337 10.57 18.98 7.63
CA ALA A 337 10.24 20.05 6.70
C ALA A 337 8.90 19.82 5.98
N LEU A 338 8.30 18.63 6.12
CA LEU A 338 6.97 18.30 5.62
C LEU A 338 5.88 18.92 6.52
N THR A 339 5.90 20.24 6.60
CA THR A 339 4.92 21.03 7.36
C THR A 339 3.63 21.21 6.57
N PRO A 340 2.48 21.49 7.21
CA PRO A 340 1.25 21.85 6.52
C PRO A 340 1.46 22.98 5.50
N GLN A 341 2.26 23.99 5.82
CA GLN A 341 2.59 25.10 4.91
C GLN A 341 3.30 24.64 3.63
N THR A 342 4.26 23.71 3.77
CA THR A 342 4.93 23.12 2.61
C THR A 342 3.91 22.41 1.73
N ILE A 343 3.06 21.56 2.33
CA ILE A 343 2.06 20.79 1.58
C ILE A 343 1.04 21.71 0.91
N GLU A 344 0.50 22.70 1.64
CA GLU A 344 -0.44 23.71 1.13
C GLU A 344 0.14 24.44 -0.10
N ARG A 345 1.44 24.72 -0.12
CA ARG A 345 2.09 25.37 -1.27
C ARG A 345 2.07 24.50 -2.52
N PHE A 346 2.29 23.18 -2.39
CA PHE A 346 2.17 22.25 -3.50
C PHE A 346 0.71 22.07 -3.91
N ALA A 347 -0.19 21.89 -2.95
CA ALA A 347 -1.62 21.73 -3.19
C ALA A 347 -2.26 22.96 -3.85
N ALA A 348 -1.82 24.17 -3.49
CA ALA A 348 -2.24 25.42 -4.15
C ALA A 348 -1.79 25.49 -5.62
N ARG A 349 -0.67 24.82 -5.97
CA ARG A 349 -0.15 24.78 -7.33
C ARG A 349 -0.77 23.66 -8.17
N PHE A 350 -1.17 22.56 -7.53
CA PHE A 350 -1.75 21.37 -8.15
C PHE A 350 -3.04 20.95 -7.42
N PRO A 351 -4.14 21.72 -7.53
CA PRO A 351 -5.37 21.47 -6.77
C PRO A 351 -5.93 20.07 -7.04
N HIS A 352 -6.23 19.32 -5.97
CA HIS A 352 -6.73 17.93 -6.02
C HIS A 352 -5.81 16.92 -6.74
N ARG A 353 -4.56 17.30 -7.03
CA ARG A 353 -3.60 16.48 -7.80
C ARG A 353 -2.28 16.23 -7.05
N VAL A 354 -2.26 16.50 -5.74
CA VAL A 354 -1.13 16.18 -4.84
C VAL A 354 -1.50 15.04 -3.91
N ALA A 355 -0.66 14.00 -3.87
CA ALA A 355 -0.66 12.97 -2.85
C ALA A 355 0.40 13.23 -1.79
N VAL A 356 0.09 12.92 -0.53
CA VAL A 356 1.02 13.06 0.60
C VAL A 356 1.27 11.69 1.21
N LEU A 357 2.53 11.30 1.34
CA LEU A 357 2.92 10.07 2.02
C LEU A 357 3.86 10.38 3.17
N HIS A 358 3.48 10.04 4.41
CA HIS A 358 4.37 10.14 5.57
C HIS A 358 3.91 9.25 6.75
N SER A 359 4.82 9.03 7.70
CA SER A 359 4.64 8.16 8.88
C SER A 359 3.43 8.53 9.76
N LYS A 360 3.03 9.81 9.81
CA LYS A 360 1.89 10.29 10.62
C LYS A 360 0.51 9.94 10.04
N LEU A 361 0.42 9.46 8.80
CA LEU A 361 -0.84 8.99 8.23
C LEU A 361 -1.22 7.65 8.83
N SER A 362 -2.51 7.42 9.06
CA SER A 362 -3.01 6.10 9.43
C SER A 362 -2.74 5.09 8.31
N PRO A 363 -2.63 3.79 8.63
CA PRO A 363 -2.39 2.77 7.59
C PRO A 363 -3.47 2.76 6.50
N GLY A 364 -4.71 3.10 6.83
CA GLY A 364 -5.79 3.23 5.86
C GLY A 364 -5.60 4.43 4.92
N GLU A 365 -5.20 5.59 5.44
CA GLU A 365 -4.89 6.76 4.60
C GLU A 365 -3.69 6.50 3.69
N GLN A 366 -2.62 5.88 4.20
CA GLN A 366 -1.47 5.53 3.36
C GLN A 366 -1.85 4.57 2.24
N TYR A 367 -2.73 3.60 2.52
CA TYR A 367 -3.24 2.66 1.52
C TYR A 367 -4.06 3.39 0.45
N ASP A 368 -4.98 4.26 0.87
CA ASP A 368 -5.83 5.04 -0.03
C ASP A 368 -5.00 5.98 -0.94
N GLU A 369 -4.00 6.67 -0.37
CA GLU A 369 -3.03 7.48 -1.13
C GLU A 369 -2.21 6.62 -2.11
N TRP A 370 -1.67 5.50 -1.64
CA TRP A 370 -0.88 4.58 -2.47
C TRP A 370 -1.69 4.07 -3.68
N GLN A 371 -2.96 3.71 -3.47
CA GLN A 371 -3.85 3.29 -4.55
C GLN A 371 -4.10 4.42 -5.55
N GLY A 372 -4.48 5.61 -5.08
CA GLY A 372 -4.74 6.73 -5.98
C GLY A 372 -3.49 7.16 -6.75
N ILE A 373 -2.28 7.04 -6.17
CA ILE A 373 -1.01 7.25 -6.88
C ILE A 373 -0.87 6.24 -8.02
N ARG A 374 -1.01 4.94 -7.71
CA ARG A 374 -0.89 3.86 -8.69
C ARG A 374 -1.87 4.01 -9.84
N ASP A 375 -3.11 4.35 -9.51
CA ASP A 375 -4.23 4.44 -10.46
C ASP A 375 -4.18 5.77 -11.25
N GLY A 376 -3.20 6.62 -10.96
CA GLY A 376 -2.91 7.80 -11.74
C GLY A 376 -3.77 9.01 -11.39
N GLU A 377 -4.28 9.10 -10.17
CA GLU A 377 -5.10 10.22 -9.71
C GLU A 377 -4.26 11.47 -9.33
N PHE A 378 -2.95 11.31 -9.09
CA PHE A 378 -2.06 12.39 -8.63
C PHE A 378 -0.91 12.69 -9.57
N ASP A 379 -0.71 13.98 -9.84
CA ASP A 379 0.41 14.45 -10.67
C ASP A 379 1.70 14.58 -9.87
N VAL A 380 1.58 14.86 -8.56
CA VAL A 380 2.71 15.09 -7.67
C VAL A 380 2.55 14.29 -6.38
N VAL A 381 3.59 13.55 -6.02
CA VAL A 381 3.72 12.90 -4.70
C VAL A 381 4.69 13.72 -3.85
N ILE A 382 4.32 14.05 -2.62
CA ILE A 382 5.21 14.70 -1.65
C ILE A 382 5.35 13.84 -0.38
N GLY A 383 6.57 13.73 0.13
CA GLY A 383 6.81 13.04 1.39
C GLY A 383 8.29 12.97 1.80
N PRO A 384 8.61 12.23 2.87
CA PRO A 384 9.98 11.96 3.27
C PRO A 384 10.58 10.87 2.36
N ARG A 385 11.75 10.34 2.75
CA ARG A 385 12.48 9.30 1.99
C ARG A 385 11.62 8.12 1.49
N SER A 386 10.61 7.70 2.24
CA SER A 386 9.73 6.58 1.86
C SER A 386 8.82 6.88 0.67
N ALA A 387 8.52 8.15 0.40
CA ALA A 387 7.69 8.54 -0.74
C ALA A 387 8.37 8.27 -2.10
N LEU A 388 9.69 8.03 -2.10
CA LEU A 388 10.43 7.63 -3.29
C LEU A 388 9.92 6.32 -3.91
N PHE A 389 9.35 5.44 -3.09
CA PHE A 389 8.84 4.13 -3.51
C PHE A 389 7.35 4.16 -3.88
N ALA A 390 6.75 5.35 -3.96
CA ALA A 390 5.40 5.50 -4.43
C ALA A 390 5.26 4.95 -5.86
N PRO A 391 4.17 4.24 -6.20
CA PRO A 391 3.99 3.59 -7.49
C PRO A 391 3.58 4.60 -8.58
N GLN A 392 4.28 5.74 -8.68
CA GLN A 392 3.90 6.85 -9.54
C GLN A 392 4.08 6.49 -11.02
N PRO A 393 2.99 6.41 -11.81
CA PRO A 393 3.09 6.12 -13.23
C PRO A 393 3.73 7.30 -13.97
N ASP A 394 4.33 7.04 -15.14
CA ASP A 394 4.88 8.06 -16.03
C ASP A 394 5.85 9.04 -15.32
N LEU A 395 6.65 8.54 -14.37
CA LEU A 395 7.56 9.34 -13.57
C LEU A 395 8.58 10.08 -14.45
N GLY A 396 8.50 11.41 -14.46
CA GLY A 396 9.36 12.29 -15.25
C GLY A 396 10.28 13.19 -14.44
N LEU A 397 10.00 13.40 -13.16
CA LEU A 397 10.80 14.27 -12.30
C LEU A 397 10.87 13.73 -10.87
N ILE A 398 12.08 13.70 -10.31
CA ILE A 398 12.32 13.47 -8.89
C ILE A 398 13.05 14.69 -8.33
N VAL A 399 12.51 15.25 -7.25
CA VAL A 399 13.15 16.35 -6.50
C VAL A 399 13.54 15.83 -5.13
N LEU A 400 14.78 16.10 -4.71
CA LEU A 400 15.23 15.91 -3.33
C LEU A 400 15.60 17.28 -2.77
N ASP A 401 14.77 17.81 -1.88
CA ASP A 401 15.09 19.06 -1.19
C ASP A 401 16.04 18.80 -0.02
N GLU A 402 16.93 19.76 0.24
CA GLU A 402 17.97 19.68 1.27
C GLU A 402 18.75 18.35 1.18
N GLU A 403 19.29 18.05 0.00
CA GLU A 403 19.85 16.73 -0.36
C GLU A 403 20.96 16.23 0.58
N HIS A 404 21.63 17.18 1.24
CA HIS A 404 22.73 16.96 2.17
C HIS A 404 22.28 16.44 3.55
N GLU A 405 20.97 16.44 3.83
CA GLU A 405 20.41 15.97 5.09
C GLU A 405 20.66 14.48 5.31
N TRP A 406 21.21 14.15 6.49
CA TRP A 406 21.54 12.76 6.85
C TRP A 406 20.31 11.86 6.97
N ASN A 407 19.13 12.44 7.22
CA ASN A 407 17.88 11.73 7.38
C ASN A 407 17.40 11.04 6.08
N TYR A 408 18.05 11.28 4.93
CA TYR A 408 17.83 10.49 3.72
C TYR A 408 18.45 9.09 3.77
N LYS A 409 19.28 8.78 4.79
CA LYS A 409 19.78 7.43 5.06
C LYS A 409 18.81 6.63 5.94
N GLN A 410 18.41 5.45 5.47
CA GLN A 410 17.60 4.50 6.24
C GLN A 410 18.48 3.67 7.20
N ASP A 411 18.08 3.58 8.46
CA ASP A 411 18.81 2.85 9.50
C ASP A 411 18.51 1.34 9.53
N GLN A 412 17.30 0.96 9.13
CA GLN A 412 16.84 -0.43 9.07
C GLN A 412 17.12 -1.05 7.70
N ALA A 413 17.19 -2.38 7.62
CA ALA A 413 17.34 -3.06 6.33
C ALA A 413 16.04 -2.89 5.49
N PRO A 414 16.15 -2.63 4.17
CA PRO A 414 17.35 -2.26 3.42
C PRO A 414 17.90 -0.88 3.84
N ARG A 415 19.18 -0.80 4.19
CA ARG A 415 19.83 0.45 4.66
C ARG A 415 20.16 1.38 3.51
N TYR A 416 19.18 1.71 2.67
CA TYR A 416 19.37 2.50 1.47
C TYR A 416 19.61 3.99 1.79
N HIS A 417 20.22 4.71 0.85
CA HIS A 417 20.23 6.18 0.87
C HIS A 417 19.28 6.68 -0.22
N ALA A 418 18.30 7.52 0.14
CA ALA A 418 17.23 7.93 -0.77
C ALA A 418 17.78 8.61 -2.04
N ARG A 419 18.81 9.46 -1.91
CA ARG A 419 19.53 10.05 -3.05
C ARG A 419 20.02 9.02 -4.05
N ASP A 420 20.75 7.99 -3.61
CA ASP A 420 21.31 6.97 -4.50
C ASP A 420 20.20 6.18 -5.19
N VAL A 421 19.15 5.83 -4.45
CA VAL A 421 17.97 5.15 -4.98
C VAL A 421 17.23 6.02 -6.00
N ALA A 422 17.12 7.33 -5.75
CA ALA A 422 16.47 8.26 -6.66
C ALA A 422 17.24 8.41 -7.98
N LEU A 423 18.56 8.47 -7.90
CA LEU A 423 19.43 8.46 -9.09
C LEU A 423 19.27 7.16 -9.88
N LYS A 424 19.19 6.01 -9.19
CA LYS A 424 18.96 4.73 -9.87
C LYS A 424 17.57 4.63 -10.48
N LEU A 425 16.53 5.07 -9.76
CA LEU A 425 15.17 5.09 -10.27
C LEU A 425 15.08 5.99 -11.51
N ALA A 426 15.70 7.16 -11.48
CA ALA A 426 15.79 8.06 -12.62
C ALA A 426 16.50 7.42 -13.82
N GLU A 427 17.60 6.70 -13.61
CA GLU A 427 18.27 5.93 -14.66
C GLU A 427 17.34 4.90 -15.30
N LEU A 428 16.49 4.24 -14.50
CA LEU A 428 15.54 3.21 -14.97
C LEU A 428 14.30 3.79 -15.65
N THR A 429 13.87 5.00 -15.31
CA THR A 429 12.64 5.62 -15.83
C THR A 429 12.90 6.73 -16.85
N GLY A 430 14.13 7.24 -16.94
CA GLY A 430 14.46 8.45 -17.70
C GLY A 430 14.01 9.74 -17.02
N ALA A 431 13.65 9.70 -15.74
CA ALA A 431 13.26 10.90 -14.99
C ALA A 431 14.44 11.88 -14.84
N VAL A 432 14.12 13.17 -14.81
CA VAL A 432 15.08 14.21 -14.39
C VAL A 432 15.18 14.21 -12.88
N VAL A 433 16.37 14.46 -12.34
CA VAL A 433 16.60 14.61 -10.89
C VAL A 433 17.06 16.02 -10.56
N ILE A 434 16.43 16.63 -9.56
CA ILE A 434 16.88 17.89 -8.96
C ILE A 434 17.30 17.60 -7.51
N LEU A 435 18.56 17.88 -7.19
CA LEU A 435 19.12 17.84 -5.85
C LEU A 435 19.22 19.28 -5.34
N GLY A 436 18.53 19.59 -4.25
CA GLY A 436 18.30 20.93 -3.72
C GLY A 436 19.13 21.32 -2.51
#